data_AF-A0A7V3BNU9-F1
#
_entry.id   AF-A0A7V3BNU9-F1
#
_cell.length_a   1.000
_cell.length_b   1.000
_cell.length_c   1.000
_cell.angle_alpha   90.00
_cell.angle_beta   90.00
_cell.angle_gamma   90.00
#
_symmetry.space_group_name_H-M   'P 1'
#
loop_
_entity.id
_entity.type
_entity.pdbx_description
1 polymer ?
#
loop_
_entity_poly.entity_id
_entity_poly.type
_entity_poly.pdbx_seq_one_letter_code
_entity_poly.pdbx_strand_id
1 'polypeptide(L)' 'MVQLTMTHEEAVVLREVLSSHLSDLRMEIVDTDSMSFRESLKGREGVLKKILEQLDGALHSPGMPS' A
#
# COMPACT_ATOMS: atom_id res chain seq x y z
N MET A 1 4.32 1.48 -18.35
CA MET A 1 4.17 2.06 -17.00
C MET A 1 2.91 2.90 -16.98
N VAL A 2 2.24 2.96 -15.84
CA VAL A 2 1.08 3.84 -15.61
C VAL A 2 1.56 4.99 -14.72
N GLN A 3 1.11 6.21 -15.01
CA GLN A 3 1.41 7.40 -14.21
C GLN A 3 0.09 8.01 -13.70
N LEU A 4 0.10 8.43 -12.43
CA LEU A 4 -1.01 9.14 -11.80
C LEU A 4 -0.47 10.49 -11.29
N THR A 5 -1.19 11.57 -11.58
CA THR A 5 -0.91 12.89 -11.01
C THR A 5 -1.86 13.08 -9.83
N MET A 6 -1.28 13.43 -8.68
CA MET A 6 -2.01 13.57 -7.42
C MET A 6 -1.48 14.79 -6.69
N THR A 7 -2.34 15.43 -5.93
CA THR A 7 -1.96 16.42 -4.91
C THR A 7 -1.34 15.71 -3.69
N HIS A 8 -0.70 16.48 -2.82
CA HIS A 8 -0.13 15.94 -1.57
C HIS A 8 -1.22 15.30 -0.69
N GLU A 9 -2.36 15.97 -0.53
CA GLU A 9 -3.49 15.48 0.26
C GLU A 9 -4.03 14.15 -0.30
N GLU A 10 -4.26 14.05 -1.61
CA GLU A 10 -4.71 12.81 -2.24
C GLU A 10 -3.70 11.67 -2.05
N ALA A 11 -2.40 11.96 -2.12
CA ALA A 11 -1.34 10.98 -1.90
C ALA A 11 -1.30 10.51 -0.43
N VAL A 12 -1.50 11.40 0.54
CA VAL A 12 -1.62 11.06 1.96
C VAL A 12 -2.83 10.17 2.21
N VAL A 13 -4.01 10.56 1.71
CA VAL A 13 -5.24 9.76 1.86
C VAL A 13 -5.11 8.38 1.22
N LEU A 14 -4.54 8.30 0.01
CA LEU A 14 -4.31 7.02 -0.65
C LEU A 14 -3.36 6.14 0.18
N ARG A 15 -2.27 6.71 0.70
CA ARG A 15 -1.31 5.99 1.54
C ARG A 15 -1.98 5.43 2.81
N GLU A 16 -2.83 6.21 3.47
CA GLU A 16 -3.57 5.78 4.66
C GLU A 16 -4.53 4.62 4.35
N VAL A 17 -5.34 4.74 3.30
CA VAL A 17 -6.28 3.70 2.89
C VAL A 17 -5.56 2.40 2.55
N LEU A 18 -4.46 2.47 1.79
CA LEU A 18 -3.67 1.30 1.42
C LEU A 18 -2.97 0.66 2.64
N SER A 19 -2.55 1.47 3.61
CA SER A 19 -1.93 0.98 4.86
C SER A 19 -2.94 0.27 5.77
N SER A 20 -4.17 0.81 5.86
CA SER A 20 -5.27 0.14 6.56
C SER A 20 -5.60 -1.19 5.89
N HIS A 21 -5.79 -1.18 4.57
CA HIS A 21 -6.10 -2.40 3.83
C HIS A 21 -4.98 -3.46 3.93
N LEU A 22 -3.71 -3.04 3.92
CA LEU A 22 -2.58 -3.94 4.14
C LEU A 22 -2.62 -4.58 5.53
N SER A 23 -3.08 -3.84 6.55
CA SER A 23 -3.22 -4.38 7.91
C SER A 23 -4.30 -5.46 7.97
N ASP A 24 -5.46 -5.21 7.36
CA ASP A 24 -6.54 -6.19 7.26
C ASP A 24 -6.12 -7.43 6.47
N LEU A 25 -5.43 -7.23 5.33
CA LEU A 25 -4.93 -8.31 4.49
C LEU A 25 -3.96 -9.24 5.24
N ARG A 26 -3.12 -8.68 6.14
CA ARG A 26 -2.22 -9.49 6.97
C ARG A 26 -2.97 -10.36 7.96
N MET A 27 -4.08 -9.86 8.52
CA MET A 27 -4.95 -10.69 9.38
C MET A 27 -5.59 -11.81 8.55
N GLU A 28 -6.11 -11.50 7.36
CA GLU A 28 -6.69 -12.49 6.44
C GLU A 28 -5.69 -13.60 6.03
N ILE A 29 -4.42 -13.26 5.79
CA ILE A 29 -3.35 -14.22 5.47
C ILE A 29 -3.15 -15.23 6.60
N VAL A 30 -3.17 -14.77 7.85
CA VAL A 30 -3.01 -15.60 9.04
C VAL A 30 -4.19 -16.55 9.17
N ASP A 31 -5.41 -16.03 9.01
CA ASP A 31 -6.65 -16.79 9.19
C ASP A 31 -7.00 -17.72 8.00
N THR A 32 -6.29 -17.60 6.88
CA THR A 32 -6.51 -18.42 5.68
C THR A 32 -5.83 -19.79 5.78
N ASP A 33 -6.60 -20.87 5.75
CA ASP A 33 -6.07 -22.25 5.74
C ASP A 33 -5.58 -22.72 4.37
N SER A 34 -6.23 -22.26 3.29
CA SER A 34 -5.88 -22.67 1.93
C SER A 34 -4.55 -22.09 1.50
N MET A 35 -3.55 -22.95 1.31
CA MET A 35 -2.20 -22.54 0.92
C MET A 35 -2.16 -21.74 -0.39
N SER A 36 -2.89 -22.18 -1.41
CA SER A 36 -2.93 -21.49 -2.70
C SER A 36 -3.61 -20.11 -2.59
N PHE A 37 -4.65 -20.00 -1.76
CA PHE A 37 -5.28 -18.70 -1.50
C PHE A 37 -4.34 -17.79 -0.70
N ARG A 38 -3.67 -18.31 0.33
CA ARG A 38 -2.67 -17.59 1.13
C ARG A 38 -1.53 -17.06 0.26
N GLU A 39 -1.06 -17.82 -0.72
CA GLU A 39 -0.05 -17.36 -1.69
C GLU A 39 -0.55 -16.18 -2.53
N SER A 40 -1.81 -16.22 -2.99
CA SER A 40 -2.42 -15.11 -3.72
C SER A 40 -2.51 -13.84 -2.86
N LEU A 41 -2.87 -13.97 -1.58
CA LEU A 41 -2.92 -12.86 -0.63
C LEU A 41 -1.53 -12.27 -0.37
N LYS A 42 -0.49 -13.10 -0.21
CA LYS A 42 0.91 -12.65 -0.12
C LYS A 42 1.38 -11.92 -1.39
N GLY A 43 0.92 -12.36 -2.56
CA GLY A 43 1.16 -11.64 -3.82
C GLY A 43 0.60 -10.22 -3.79
N ARG A 44 -0.65 -10.08 -3.33
CA ARG A 44 -1.30 -8.77 -3.13
C ARG A 44 -0.58 -7.91 -2.09
N GLU A 45 -0.19 -8.51 -0.97
CA GLU A 45 0.60 -7.87 0.10
C GLU A 45 1.89 -7.26 -0.46
N GLY A 46 2.62 -8.02 -1.29
CA GLY A 46 3.85 -7.56 -1.92
C GLY A 46 3.65 -6.38 -2.87
N VAL A 47 2.56 -6.37 -3.63
CA VAL A 47 2.23 -5.23 -4.51
C VAL A 47 1.88 -3.99 -3.69
N LEU A 48 1.05 -4.13 -2.65
CA LEU A 48 0.67 -3.01 -1.78
C LEU A 48 1.88 -2.39 -1.08
N LYS A 49 2.81 -3.21 -0.57
CA LYS A 49 4.05 -2.73 0.04
C LYS A 49 4.88 -1.88 -0.92
N LYS A 50 5.02 -2.31 -2.18
CA LYS A 50 5.75 -1.55 -3.21
C LYS A 50 5.09 -0.21 -3.53
N ILE A 51 3.76 -0.17 -3.62
CA ILE A 51 3.02 1.08 -3.86
C ILE A 51 3.19 2.03 -2.67
N LEU A 52 3.08 1.52 -1.44
CA LEU A 52 3.28 2.31 -0.23
C LEU A 52 4.70 2.88 -0.14
N GLU A 53 5.72 2.10 -0.50
CA GLU A 53 7.11 2.57 -0.56
C GLU A 53 7.29 3.72 -1.58
N GLN A 54 6.63 3.62 -2.74
CA GLN A 54 6.63 4.70 -3.74
C GLN A 54 5.92 5.96 -3.23
N LEU A 55 4.78 5.80 -2.56
CA LEU A 55 4.05 6.91 -1.94
C LEU A 55 4.85 7.56 -0.82
N ASP A 56 5.49 6.77 0.05
CA ASP A 56 6.36 7.27 1.11
C ASP A 56 7.54 8.06 0.51
N GLY A 57 8.19 7.56 -0.54
CA GLY A 57 9.25 8.30 -1.23
C GLY A 57 8.78 9.64 -1.83
N ALA A 58 7.57 9.66 -2.41
CA ALA A 58 6.96 10.87 -2.94
C ALA A 58 6.57 11.88 -1.85
N LEU A 59 6.08 11.41 -0.69
CA LEU A 59 5.65 12.25 0.43
C LEU A 59 6.81 12.79 1.27
N HIS A 60 7.93 12.05 1.41
CA HIS A 60 9.10 12.47 2.19
C HIS A 60 10.10 13.34 1.39
N SER A 61 9.81 13.69 0.14
CA SER A 61 10.71 14.55 -0.63
C SER A 61 10.82 15.94 0.05
N PRO A 62 12.04 16.40 0.39
CA PRO A 62 12.25 17.63 1.15
C PRO A 62 11.94 18.83 0.27
N GLY A 63 10.75 19.43 0.43
CA GLY A 63 10.39 20.58 -0.41
C GLY A 63 9.00 21.22 -0.26
N MET A 64 8.10 20.77 0.63
CA MET A 64 6.85 21.49 0.91
C MET A 64 6.62 21.73 2.40
N PRO A 65 6.23 22.96 2.79
CA PRO A 65 6.02 23.33 4.18
C PRO A 65 4.76 22.65 4.76
N SER A 66 4.83 22.40 6.06
CA SER A 66 3.75 21.93 6.93
C SER A 66 2.55 22.88 6.97
#